data_AF-A0A381X6L9-F1
#
_entry.id   AF-A0A381X6L9-F1
#
_cell.length_a   1.000
_cell.length_b   1.000
_cell.length_c   1.000
_cell.angle_alpha   90.00
_cell.angle_beta   90.00
_cell.angle_gamma   90.00
#
_symmetry.space_group_name_H-M   'P 1'
#
loop_
_entity.id
_entity.type
_entity.pdbx_description
1 polymer ?
#
loop_
_entity_poly.entity_id
_entity_poly.type
_entity_poly.pdbx_seq_one_letter_code
_entity_poly.pdbx_strand_id
1 'polypeptide(L)'
;VPSAKAFRVSERRKSINQPLKSRARNLVTRTRKLIVDGDIEGAEVAAKGAVVALDKAAGKGAMHRNTVSRKKSRLIKHLNDAKNIQE
;
A
#
# COMPACT_ATOMS: atom_id res chain seq x y z
N VAL A 1 -28.39 -1.25 16.02
CA VAL A 1 -28.07 -0.63 14.70
C VAL A 1 -27.53 0.78 14.91
N PRO A 2 -26.52 1.22 14.15
CA PRO A 2 -26.05 2.61 14.25
C PRO A 2 -27.17 3.58 13.86
N SER A 3 -27.23 4.74 14.51
CA SER A 3 -28.16 5.81 14.15
C SER A 3 -28.06 6.12 12.64
N ALA A 4 -29.19 6.45 12.00
CA ALA A 4 -29.25 6.80 10.57
C ALA A 4 -28.25 7.91 10.18
N LYS A 5 -27.87 8.79 11.12
CA LYS A 5 -26.82 9.79 10.91
C LYS A 5 -25.43 9.16 10.86
N ALA A 6 -25.11 8.25 11.79
CA ALA A 6 -23.82 7.58 11.86
C ALA A 6 -23.58 6.71 10.62
N PHE A 7 -24.62 6.03 10.13
CA PHE A 7 -24.56 5.22 8.90
C PHE A 7 -24.20 6.06 7.66
N ARG A 8 -24.85 7.21 7.46
CA ARG A 8 -24.54 8.12 6.35
C ARG A 8 -23.09 8.64 6.39
N VAL A 9 -22.59 8.94 7.59
CA VAL A 9 -21.20 9.38 7.78
C VAL A 9 -20.21 8.26 7.48
N SER A 10 -20.49 7.01 7.91
CA SER A 10 -19.61 5.88 7.63
C SER A 10 -19.53 5.57 6.13
N GLU A 11 -20.67 5.60 5.42
CA GLU A 11 -20.70 5.36 3.98
C GLU A 11 -19.91 6.42 3.21
N ARG A 12 -20.05 7.70 3.57
CA ARG A 12 -19.25 8.79 2.97
C ARG A 12 -17.75 8.62 3.22
N ARG A 13 -17.35 8.23 4.44
CA ARG A 13 -15.93 7.98 4.75
C ARG A 13 -15.39 6.77 4.01
N LYS A 14 -16.21 5.72 3.88
CA LYS A 14 -15.88 4.50 3.16
C LYS A 14 -15.64 4.79 1.68
N SER A 15 -16.51 5.53 1.00
CA SER A 15 -16.33 5.84 -0.43
C SER A 15 -15.03 6.60 -0.73
N ILE A 16 -14.59 7.49 0.18
CA ILE A 16 -13.32 8.22 0.05
C ILE A 16 -12.11 7.35 0.38
N ASN A 17 -12.19 6.53 1.43
CA ASN A 17 -11.05 5.75 1.92
C ASN A 17 -10.82 4.46 1.12
N GLN A 18 -11.88 3.87 0.57
CA GLN A 18 -11.82 2.64 -0.23
C GLN A 18 -10.83 2.74 -1.40
N PRO A 19 -10.88 3.76 -2.30
CA PRO A 19 -9.97 3.85 -3.44
C PRO A 19 -8.51 4.09 -3.02
N LEU A 20 -8.28 4.85 -1.95
CA LEU A 20 -6.91 5.07 -1.42
C LEU A 20 -6.32 3.76 -0.89
N LYS A 21 -7.14 2.98 -0.16
CA LYS A 21 -6.74 1.69 0.41
C LYS A 21 -6.52 0.64 -0.68
N SER A 22 -7.39 0.57 -1.69
CA SER A 22 -7.27 -0.38 -2.79
C SER A 22 -6.04 -0.07 -3.64
N ARG A 23 -5.81 1.20 -4.01
CA ARG A 23 -4.64 1.62 -4.78
C ARG A 23 -3.33 1.24 -4.08
N ALA A 24 -3.20 1.54 -2.79
CA ALA A 24 -2.01 1.18 -2.02
C ALA A 24 -1.81 -0.34 -1.93
N ARG A 25 -2.88 -1.12 -1.74
CA ARG A 25 -2.81 -2.59 -1.72
C ARG A 25 -2.41 -3.16 -3.07
N ASN A 26 -2.99 -2.66 -4.16
CA ASN A 26 -2.74 -3.15 -5.51
C ASN A 26 -1.28 -2.90 -5.92
N LEU A 27 -0.72 -1.73 -5.60
CA LEU A 27 0.68 -1.44 -5.88
C LEU A 27 1.63 -2.35 -5.10
N VAL A 28 1.36 -2.58 -3.81
CA VAL A 28 2.16 -3.54 -2.99
C VAL A 28 2.10 -4.95 -3.58
N THR A 29 0.93 -5.41 -4.00
CA THR A 29 0.78 -6.73 -4.65
C THR A 29 1.50 -6.77 -5.99
N ARG A 30 1.43 -5.70 -6.79
CA ARG A 30 2.14 -5.60 -8.08
C ARG A 30 3.65 -5.67 -7.89
N THR A 31 4.22 -4.92 -6.94
CA THR A 31 5.65 -5.00 -6.62
C THR A 31 6.06 -6.42 -6.25
N ARG A 32 5.27 -7.11 -5.42
CA ARG A 32 5.55 -8.51 -5.04
C ARG A 32 5.53 -9.47 -6.23
N LYS A 33 4.60 -9.28 -7.17
CA LYS A 33 4.55 -10.10 -8.38
C LYS A 33 5.80 -9.89 -9.23
N LEU A 34 6.19 -8.64 -9.48
CA LEU A 34 7.40 -8.34 -10.26
C LEU A 34 8.68 -8.90 -9.62
N ILE A 35 8.78 -8.90 -8.29
CA ILE A 35 9.88 -9.54 -7.57
C ILE A 35 9.91 -11.06 -7.83
N VAL A 36 8.74 -11.72 -7.82
CA VAL A 36 8.63 -13.16 -8.11
C VAL A 36 8.92 -13.46 -9.57
N ASP A 37 8.50 -12.58 -10.47
CA ASP A 37 8.71 -12.70 -11.92
C ASP A 37 10.16 -12.39 -12.34
N GLY A 38 11.01 -11.92 -11.41
CA GLY A 38 12.44 -11.66 -11.65
C GLY A 38 12.77 -10.29 -12.24
N ASP A 39 11.78 -9.42 -12.45
CA ASP A 39 11.97 -8.05 -12.97
C ASP A 39 12.28 -7.07 -11.83
N ILE A 40 13.58 -6.92 -11.52
CA ILE A 40 14.04 -6.06 -10.42
C ILE A 40 13.87 -4.56 -10.74
N GLU A 41 14.13 -4.15 -11.99
CA GLU A 41 13.98 -2.74 -12.39
C GLU A 41 12.51 -2.31 -12.32
N GLY A 42 11.60 -3.13 -12.84
CA GLY A 42 10.16 -2.91 -12.74
C GLY A 42 9.68 -2.96 -11.28
N ALA A 43 10.24 -3.84 -10.45
CA ALA A 43 9.95 -3.92 -9.03
C ALA A 43 10.35 -2.63 -8.29
N GLU A 44 11.49 -2.01 -8.60
CA GLU A 44 11.90 -0.73 -8.01
C GLU A 44 10.96 0.42 -8.34
N VAL A 45 10.58 0.54 -9.61
CA VAL A 45 9.65 1.59 -10.05
C VAL A 45 8.29 1.40 -9.37
N ALA A 46 7.80 0.16 -9.33
CA ALA A 46 6.56 -0.18 -8.63
C ALA A 46 6.66 0.07 -7.11
N ALA A 47 7.81 -0.23 -6.50
CA ALA A 47 8.07 0.01 -5.08
C ALA A 47 8.02 1.51 -4.73
N LYS A 48 8.65 2.37 -5.54
CA LYS A 48 8.57 3.84 -5.37
C LYS A 48 7.12 4.31 -5.44
N GLY A 49 6.35 3.84 -6.42
CA GLY A 49 4.92 4.12 -6.54
C GLY A 49 4.10 3.64 -5.34
N ALA A 50 4.41 2.44 -4.82
CA ALA A 50 3.75 1.87 -3.65
C ALA A 50 4.01 2.70 -2.38
N VAL A 51 5.24 3.17 -2.17
CA VAL A 51 5.61 4.03 -1.04
C VAL A 51 4.80 5.33 -1.05
N VAL A 52 4.74 6.01 -2.20
CA VAL A 52 3.97 7.25 -2.34
C VAL A 52 2.47 7.02 -2.07
N ALA A 53 1.91 5.93 -2.57
CA ALA A 53 0.50 5.60 -2.35
C ALA A 53 0.20 5.27 -0.88
N LEU A 54 1.11 4.58 -0.19
CA LEU A 54 1.00 4.27 1.23
C LEU A 54 1.03 5.54 2.08
N ASP A 55 1.94 6.47 1.80
CA ASP A 55 2.07 7.72 2.55
C ASP A 55 0.87 8.65 2.32
N LYS A 56 0.35 8.74 1.08
CA LYS A 56 -0.89 9.46 0.79
C LYS A 56 -2.09 8.88 1.55
N ALA A 57 -2.18 7.55 1.67
CA ALA A 57 -3.23 6.90 2.43
C ALA A 57 -3.10 7.11 3.95
N ALA A 58 -1.88 7.26 4.48
CA ALA A 58 -1.67 7.67 5.86
C ALA A 58 -2.12 9.13 6.10
N GLY A 59 -1.70 10.04 5.21
CA GLY A 59 -2.02 11.47 5.34
C GLY A 59 -3.52 11.76 5.31
N LYS A 60 -4.31 10.99 4.54
CA LYS A 60 -5.78 11.09 4.51
C LYS A 60 -6.49 10.31 5.61
N GLY A 61 -5.77 9.63 6.50
CA GLY A 61 -6.34 8.82 7.58
C GLY A 61 -7.00 7.53 7.11
N ALA A 62 -6.79 7.10 5.87
CA ALA A 62 -7.33 5.84 5.34
C ALA A 62 -6.59 4.62 5.91
N MET A 63 -5.34 4.78 6.34
CA MET A 63 -4.55 3.78 7.06
C MET A 63 -3.79 4.39 8.23
N HIS A 64 -3.62 3.62 9.30
CA HIS A 64 -2.83 4.05 10.45
C HIS A 64 -1.34 4.15 10.08
N ARG A 65 -0.67 5.18 10.61
CA ARG A 65 0.77 5.45 10.39
C ARG A 65 1.65 4.21 10.59
N ASN A 66 1.48 3.49 11.70
CA ASN A 66 2.26 2.28 12.01
C ASN A 66 1.99 1.13 11.03
N THR A 67 0.78 1.04 10.46
CA THR A 67 0.48 0.03 9.44
C THR A 67 1.17 0.37 8.13
N VAL A 68 1.26 1.65 7.79
CA VAL A 68 2.00 2.13 6.62
C VAL A 68 3.51 1.92 6.81
N SER A 69 4.08 2.29 7.96
CA SER A 69 5.50 2.06 8.25
C SER A 69 5.89 0.59 8.18
N ARG A 70 5.08 -0.31 8.76
CA ARG A 70 5.30 -1.77 8.68
C ARG A 70 5.25 -2.27 7.23
N LYS A 71 4.32 -1.77 6.42
CA LYS A 71 4.22 -2.16 5.00
C LYS A 71 5.40 -1.66 4.19
N LYS A 72 5.84 -0.43 4.42
CA LYS A 72 7.03 0.17 3.79
C LYS A 72 8.29 -0.64 4.11
N SER A 73 8.54 -0.90 5.39
CA SER A 73 9.68 -1.70 5.85
C SER A 73 9.69 -3.10 5.23
N ARG A 74 8.56 -3.82 5.26
CA ARG A 74 8.47 -5.15 4.65
C ARG A 74 8.72 -5.14 3.14
N LEU A 75 8.18 -4.15 2.43
CA LEU A 75 8.33 -4.06 0.98
C LEU A 75 9.79 -3.80 0.58
N ILE A 76 10.47 -2.89 1.27
CA ILE A 76 11.90 -2.61 1.04
C ILE A 76 12.75 -3.82 1.40
N LYS A 77 12.46 -4.49 2.52
CA LYS A 77 13.17 -5.71 2.91
C LYS A 77 13.09 -6.78 1.81
N HIS A 78 11.89 -7.06 1.31
CA HIS A 78 11.73 -8.04 0.22
C HIS A 78 12.49 -7.67 -1.06
N LEU A 79 12.56 -6.37 -1.39
CA LEU A 79 13.31 -5.91 -2.56
C LEU A 79 14.82 -6.08 -2.36
N ASN A 80 15.34 -5.78 -1.16
CA ASN A 80 16.74 -5.98 -0.84
C ASN A 80 17.10 -7.47 -0.81
N ASP A 81 16.26 -8.31 -0.18
CA ASP A 81 16.46 -9.76 -0.16
C ASP A 81 16.51 -10.33 -1.59
N ALA A 82 15.65 -9.85 -2.50
CA ALA A 82 15.66 -10.26 -3.90
C ALA A 82 16.92 -9.81 -4.66
N LYS A 83 17.45 -8.62 -4.37
CA LYS A 83 18.71 -8.13 -4.94
C LYS A 83 19.91 -8.95 -4.47
N ASN A 84 19.97 -9.24 -3.17
CA ASN A 84 21.07 -10.01 -2.57
C ASN A 84 21.13 -11.46 -3.06
N ILE A 85 20.05 -11.99 -3.65
CA ILE A 85 20.03 -13.33 -4.26
C ILE A 85 20.63 -13.30 -5.67
N GLN A 86 20.69 -12.15 -6.33
CA GLN A 86 21.26 -12.00 -7.67
C GLN A 86 22.75 -11.62 -7.68
N GLU A 87 23.29 -11.13 -6.56
CA GLU A 87 24.74 -10.97 -6.34
C GLU A 87 25.39 -12.28 -5.91
#